data_AF-A0A5B8LSQ1-F1
#
_entry.id   AF-A0A5B8LSQ1-F1
#
_cell.length_a   1.000
_cell.length_b   1.000
_cell.length_c   1.000
_cell.angle_alpha   90.00
_cell.angle_beta   90.00
_cell.angle_gamma   90.00
#
_symmetry.space_group_name_H-M   'P 1'
#
loop_
_entity.id
_entity.type
_entity.pdbx_description
1 polymer ?
#
loop_
_entity_poly.entity_id
_entity_poly.type
_entity_poly.pdbx_seq_one_letter_code
_entity_poly.pdbx_strand_id
1 'polypeptide(L)'
;MQDDPRPSRFIRTVDGVRGAREEQVRADGTIIYVYPRLDEVVQVALDTLFDLSPVLSGAYRMNHRLFVDGVEARNLAGWDGQGDIIISNSMPYSRKIELGKMTMRVPGSEHVYEQAEFTLQQRFGNQARIFFTYRGLMGGSVLTSKQGGNKSEYRYPALEIRER
;
A
#
# COMPACT_ATOMS: atom_id res chain seq x y z
N MET A 1 -33.62 -14.41 1.82
CA MET A 1 -32.62 -13.62 2.56
C MET A 1 -31.33 -13.73 1.78
N GLN A 2 -30.93 -12.63 1.16
CA GLN A 2 -29.74 -12.56 0.31
C GLN A 2 -28.82 -11.58 1.03
N ASP A 3 -28.04 -12.11 1.98
CA ASP A 3 -27.17 -11.32 2.83
C ASP A 3 -25.94 -10.87 2.04
N ASP A 4 -25.78 -9.54 1.98
CA ASP A 4 -24.55 -8.72 2.02
C ASP A 4 -23.39 -9.02 1.03
N PRO A 5 -22.48 -8.06 0.76
CA PRO A 5 -21.74 -7.99 -0.49
C PRO A 5 -20.81 -9.19 -0.64
N ARG A 6 -21.06 -10.03 -1.64
CA ARG A 6 -20.07 -11.02 -2.07
C ARG A 6 -18.82 -10.25 -2.47
N PRO A 7 -17.69 -10.44 -1.78
CA PRO A 7 -16.46 -9.79 -2.19
C PRO A 7 -16.18 -10.20 -3.64
N SER A 8 -16.00 -9.23 -4.53
CA SER A 8 -15.74 -9.50 -5.95
C SER A 8 -14.43 -10.26 -6.16
N ARG A 9 -13.58 -10.29 -5.14
CA ARG A 9 -12.27 -10.94 -5.15
C ARG A 9 -12.04 -11.77 -3.89
N PHE A 10 -11.67 -13.04 -4.11
CA PHE A 10 -11.25 -13.95 -3.05
C PHE A 10 -10.14 -14.88 -3.58
N ILE A 11 -9.27 -15.32 -2.69
CA ILE A 11 -8.34 -16.42 -2.94
C ILE A 11 -8.96 -17.65 -2.27
N ARG A 12 -9.22 -18.69 -3.06
CA ARG A 12 -9.68 -19.97 -2.56
C ARG A 12 -8.52 -20.95 -2.50
N THR A 13 -8.42 -21.66 -1.39
CA THR A 13 -7.47 -22.77 -1.21
C THR A 13 -8.26 -24.00 -0.79
N VAL A 14 -8.09 -25.12 -1.50
CA VAL A 14 -8.77 -26.39 -1.22
C VAL A 14 -7.72 -27.43 -0.88
N ASP A 15 -7.74 -27.97 0.33
CA ASP A 15 -6.75 -28.94 0.84
C ASP A 15 -5.30 -28.47 0.64
N GLY A 16 -5.06 -27.17 0.84
CA GLY A 16 -3.75 -26.52 0.64
C GLY A 16 -3.44 -26.13 -0.81
N VAL A 17 -4.27 -26.51 -1.78
CA VAL A 17 -4.09 -26.16 -3.20
C VAL A 17 -4.79 -24.85 -3.53
N ARG A 18 -4.00 -23.80 -3.81
CA ARG A 18 -4.51 -22.48 -4.21
C ARG A 18 -5.20 -22.56 -5.57
N GLY A 19 -6.40 -21.99 -5.67
CA GLY A 19 -7.20 -21.89 -6.90
C GLY A 19 -7.95 -23.16 -7.30
N ALA A 20 -7.77 -24.28 -6.58
CA ALA A 20 -8.51 -25.52 -6.82
C ALA A 20 -10.02 -25.32 -6.71
N ARG A 21 -10.81 -26.15 -7.40
CA ARG A 21 -12.28 -26.08 -7.34
C ARG A 21 -12.79 -26.65 -6.03
N GLU A 22 -13.88 -26.11 -5.50
CA GLU A 22 -14.48 -26.55 -4.24
C GLU A 22 -14.85 -28.04 -4.27
N GLU A 23 -15.29 -28.50 -5.44
CA GLU A 23 -15.63 -29.90 -5.73
C GLU A 23 -14.47 -30.88 -5.52
N GLN A 24 -13.22 -30.38 -5.52
CA GLN A 24 -12.01 -31.19 -5.39
C GLN A 24 -11.61 -31.45 -3.94
N VAL A 25 -12.36 -30.91 -2.97
CA VAL A 25 -12.12 -31.16 -1.55
C VAL A 25 -12.29 -32.64 -1.24
N ARG A 26 -11.35 -33.21 -0.51
CA ARG A 26 -11.47 -34.59 -0.01
C ARG A 26 -12.51 -34.66 1.12
N ALA A 27 -12.98 -35.86 1.42
CA ALA A 27 -13.71 -36.09 2.65
C ALA A 27 -12.82 -35.65 3.83
N ASP A 28 -13.40 -34.85 4.74
CA ASP A 28 -12.71 -34.17 5.86
C ASP A 28 -11.66 -33.12 5.45
N GLY A 29 -11.69 -32.67 4.18
CA GLY A 29 -10.84 -31.62 3.66
C GLY A 29 -11.25 -30.21 4.10
N THR A 30 -10.37 -29.23 3.88
CA THR A 30 -10.59 -27.83 4.25
C THR A 30 -10.64 -26.93 3.02
N ILE A 31 -11.67 -26.09 2.93
CA ILE A 31 -11.75 -24.99 1.97
C ILE A 31 -11.57 -23.67 2.72
N ILE A 32 -10.53 -22.92 2.36
CA ILE A 32 -10.23 -21.61 2.93
C ILE A 32 -10.54 -20.54 1.89
N TYR A 33 -11.35 -19.56 2.28
CA TYR A 33 -11.55 -18.32 1.53
C TYR A 33 -10.83 -17.18 2.22
N VAL A 34 -9.83 -16.62 1.53
CA VAL A 34 -9.18 -15.38 1.93
C VAL A 34 -9.79 -14.24 1.12
N TYR A 35 -10.31 -13.25 1.82
CA TYR A 35 -10.85 -12.04 1.21
C TYR A 35 -9.83 -10.92 1.43
N PRO A 36 -8.98 -10.60 0.44
CA PRO A 36 -7.99 -9.54 0.59
C PRO A 36 -8.70 -8.18 0.65
N ARG A 37 -9.09 -7.77 1.86
CA ARG A 37 -9.75 -6.48 2.13
C ARG A 37 -8.82 -5.29 1.87
N LEU A 38 -7.51 -5.54 1.78
CA LEU A 38 -6.52 -4.48 1.58
C LEU A 38 -6.50 -3.93 0.16
N ASP A 39 -7.08 -4.61 -0.83
CA ASP A 39 -7.16 -4.08 -2.20
C ASP A 39 -7.87 -2.72 -2.25
N GLU A 40 -9.02 -2.62 -1.58
CA GLU A 40 -9.78 -1.37 -1.48
C GLU A 40 -8.99 -0.32 -0.69
N VAL A 41 -8.40 -0.72 0.44
CA VAL A 41 -7.60 0.18 1.28
C VAL A 41 -6.42 0.77 0.50
N VAL A 42 -5.71 -0.05 -0.27
CA VAL A 42 -4.58 0.38 -1.11
C VAL A 42 -5.04 1.29 -2.23
N GLN A 43 -6.15 0.97 -2.91
CA GLN A 43 -6.67 1.82 -3.98
C GLN A 43 -7.06 3.20 -3.43
N VAL A 44 -7.82 3.23 -2.33
CA VAL A 44 -8.20 4.49 -1.68
C VAL A 44 -6.99 5.25 -1.15
N ALA A 45 -5.94 4.55 -0.67
CA ALA A 45 -4.70 5.18 -0.26
C ALA A 45 -3.98 5.86 -1.43
N LEU A 46 -3.89 5.21 -2.60
CA LEU A 46 -3.34 5.80 -3.81
C LEU A 46 -4.12 7.04 -4.25
N ASP A 47 -5.46 6.97 -4.21
CA ASP A 47 -6.33 8.09 -4.56
C ASP A 47 -6.18 9.25 -3.55
N THR A 48 -6.10 8.94 -2.26
CA THR A 48 -5.90 9.93 -1.20
C THR A 48 -4.56 10.66 -1.36
N LEU A 49 -3.48 9.92 -1.65
CA LEU A 49 -2.16 10.50 -1.93
C LEU A 49 -2.16 11.35 -3.20
N PHE A 50 -2.89 10.91 -4.24
CA PHE A 50 -3.07 11.67 -5.47
C PHE A 50 -3.77 13.01 -5.23
N ASP A 51 -4.83 13.01 -4.43
CA ASP A 51 -5.63 14.20 -4.12
C ASP A 51 -4.88 15.20 -3.24
N LEU A 52 -4.17 14.72 -2.22
CA LEU A 52 -3.34 15.54 -1.33
C LEU A 52 -2.10 16.11 -2.02
N SER A 53 -1.70 15.53 -3.15
CA SER A 53 -0.45 15.89 -3.81
C SER A 53 -0.47 17.28 -4.45
N PRO A 54 0.60 18.08 -4.30
CA PRO A 54 0.76 19.34 -5.00
C PRO A 54 0.77 19.18 -6.52
N VAL A 55 0.19 20.16 -7.21
CA VAL A 55 0.17 20.23 -8.68
C VAL A 55 0.89 21.48 -9.14
N LEU A 56 2.09 21.27 -9.64
CA LEU A 56 2.75 22.24 -10.53
C LEU A 56 2.86 21.61 -11.93
N SER A 57 3.68 20.56 -12.04
CA SER A 57 3.77 19.73 -13.25
C SER A 57 2.99 18.42 -13.15
N GLY A 58 2.48 18.08 -11.96
CA GLY A 58 1.85 16.78 -11.66
C GLY A 58 2.83 15.63 -11.43
N ALA A 59 4.15 15.84 -11.60
CA ALA A 59 5.13 14.75 -11.52
C ALA A 59 5.18 14.08 -10.13
N TYR A 60 4.98 14.83 -9.05
CA TYR A 60 4.88 14.26 -7.71
C TYR A 60 3.65 13.35 -7.58
N ARG A 61 2.47 13.91 -7.88
CA ARG A 61 1.17 13.23 -7.85
C ARG A 61 1.16 11.91 -8.64
N MET A 62 1.84 11.87 -9.78
CA MET A 62 1.89 10.68 -10.66
C MET A 62 2.97 9.66 -10.28
N ASN A 63 3.84 9.97 -9.30
CA ASN A 63 4.98 9.12 -8.90
C ASN A 63 4.74 8.35 -7.59
N HIS A 64 3.52 8.30 -7.08
CA HIS A 64 3.19 7.32 -6.04
C HIS A 64 3.26 5.91 -6.65
N ARG A 65 4.07 5.05 -6.04
CA ARG A 65 4.30 3.66 -6.45
C ARG A 65 3.98 2.72 -5.32
N LEU A 66 3.31 1.63 -5.67
CA LEU A 66 3.00 0.52 -4.80
C LEU A 66 4.15 -0.49 -4.86
N PHE A 67 4.54 -1.01 -3.70
CA PHE A 67 5.50 -2.08 -3.52
C PHE A 67 4.86 -3.18 -2.69
N VAL A 68 4.99 -4.41 -3.16
CA VAL A 68 4.54 -5.63 -2.48
C VAL A 68 5.77 -6.48 -2.25
N ASP A 69 6.05 -6.82 -0.99
CA ASP A 69 7.25 -7.56 -0.58
C ASP A 69 8.55 -6.93 -1.09
N GLY A 70 8.56 -5.59 -1.11
CA GLY A 70 9.68 -4.79 -1.53
C GLY A 70 9.91 -4.69 -3.04
N VAL A 71 9.00 -5.22 -3.88
CA VAL A 71 9.06 -5.10 -5.34
C VAL A 71 7.92 -4.23 -5.84
N GLU A 72 8.21 -3.32 -6.77
CA GLU A 72 7.18 -2.47 -7.39
C GLU A 72 6.08 -3.33 -8.07
N ALA A 73 4.83 -3.02 -7.74
CA ALA A 73 3.65 -3.72 -8.23
C ALA A 73 2.60 -2.70 -8.70
N ARG A 74 1.74 -3.12 -9.63
CA ARG A 74 0.65 -2.26 -10.12
C ARG A 74 -0.60 -2.32 -9.25
N ASN A 75 -0.81 -3.46 -8.59
CA ASN A 75 -1.94 -3.77 -7.72
C ASN A 75 -1.56 -4.99 -6.87
N LEU A 76 -2.47 -5.41 -5.98
CA LEU A 76 -2.28 -6.57 -5.12
C LEU A 76 -2.65 -7.91 -5.78
N ALA A 77 -2.70 -8.00 -7.12
CA ALA A 77 -3.24 -9.20 -7.76
C ALA A 77 -2.44 -10.49 -7.55
N GLY A 78 -1.13 -10.36 -7.37
CA GLY A 78 -0.24 -11.46 -7.03
C GLY A 78 -0.05 -11.67 -5.52
N TRP A 79 -0.59 -10.77 -4.69
CA TRP A 79 -0.39 -10.81 -3.26
C TRP A 79 -1.13 -12.02 -2.66
N ASP A 80 -0.48 -12.72 -1.73
CA ASP A 80 -1.01 -13.94 -1.10
C ASP A 80 -1.73 -13.66 0.23
N GLY A 81 -1.84 -12.38 0.60
CA GLY A 81 -2.38 -11.95 1.89
C GLY A 81 -1.32 -11.78 2.96
N GLN A 82 -0.05 -12.11 2.67
CA GLN A 82 1.05 -12.05 3.62
C GLN A 82 2.14 -11.09 3.13
N GLY A 83 2.84 -10.46 4.07
CA GLY A 83 3.98 -9.61 3.74
C GLY A 83 3.66 -8.12 3.69
N ASP A 84 4.61 -7.35 3.16
CA ASP A 84 4.65 -5.89 3.32
C ASP A 84 4.02 -5.18 2.12
N ILE A 85 3.03 -4.32 2.38
CA ILE A 85 2.47 -3.40 1.39
C ILE A 85 2.93 -1.98 1.71
N ILE A 86 3.65 -1.38 0.76
CA ILE A 86 4.23 -0.05 0.91
C ILE A 86 3.84 0.79 -0.29
N ILE A 87 3.37 2.01 -0.05
CA ILE A 87 3.24 3.04 -1.09
C ILE A 87 4.29 4.11 -0.83
N SER A 88 5.07 4.52 -1.83
CA SER A 88 6.09 5.54 -1.65
C SER A 88 6.31 6.36 -2.92
N ASN A 89 7.01 7.49 -2.80
CA ASN A 89 7.28 8.43 -3.88
C ASN A 89 8.78 8.71 -3.96
N SER A 90 9.40 8.24 -5.03
CA SER A 90 10.85 8.29 -5.25
C SER A 90 11.37 9.63 -5.78
N MET A 91 10.51 10.65 -5.95
CA MET A 91 10.96 11.95 -6.45
C MET A 91 12.00 12.59 -5.50
N PRO A 92 13.07 13.22 -6.02
CA PRO A 92 14.16 13.76 -5.19
C PRO A 92 13.72 14.79 -4.14
N TYR A 93 12.58 15.43 -4.37
CA TYR A 93 12.01 16.46 -3.50
C TYR A 93 10.87 15.94 -2.61
N SER A 94 10.49 14.66 -2.68
CA SER A 94 9.42 14.07 -1.86
C SER A 94 9.64 14.30 -0.37
N ARG A 95 10.89 14.11 0.09
CA ARG A 95 11.26 14.36 1.47
C ARG A 95 11.10 15.83 1.88
N LYS A 96 11.35 16.77 0.97
CA LYS A 96 11.20 18.21 1.26
C LYS A 96 9.73 18.60 1.38
N ILE A 97 8.86 18.02 0.55
CA ILE A 97 7.40 18.17 0.64
C ILE A 97 6.90 17.62 1.97
N GLU A 98 7.29 16.39 2.31
CA GLU A 98 6.83 15.74 3.53
C GLU A 98 7.25 16.50 4.79
N LEU A 99 8.48 17.03 4.82
CA LEU A 99 8.97 17.81 5.95
C LEU A 99 8.44 19.26 6.00
N GLY A 100 7.58 19.68 5.08
CA GLY A 100 7.09 21.07 5.00
C GLY A 100 8.17 22.11 4.67
N LYS A 101 9.33 21.69 4.15
CA LYS A 101 10.49 22.56 3.90
C LYS A 101 10.54 23.17 2.50
N MET A 102 9.50 22.96 1.71
CA MET A 102 9.41 23.51 0.35
C MET A 102 8.92 24.96 0.41
N THR A 103 9.78 25.91 0.03
CA THR A 103 9.47 27.35 0.09
C THR A 103 8.31 27.75 -0.82
N MET A 104 8.34 27.28 -2.06
CA MET A 104 7.27 27.51 -3.04
C MET A 104 6.33 26.31 -3.05
N ARG A 105 5.18 26.43 -2.40
CA ARG A 105 4.20 25.36 -2.28
C ARG A 105 2.78 25.90 -2.31
N VAL A 106 1.85 25.00 -2.60
CA VAL A 106 0.42 25.26 -2.36
C VAL A 106 0.16 25.08 -0.86
N PRO A 107 -0.56 25.99 -0.20
CA PRO A 107 -0.96 25.79 1.20
C PRO A 107 -1.67 24.43 1.38
N GLY A 108 -1.31 23.70 2.44
CA GLY A 108 -1.86 22.36 2.72
C GLY A 108 -1.23 21.20 1.93
N SER A 109 -0.32 21.45 0.99
CA SER A 109 0.34 20.39 0.18
C SER A 109 1.66 19.87 0.79
N GLU A 110 1.76 19.91 2.10
CA GLU A 110 2.89 19.44 2.92
C GLU A 110 2.48 18.19 3.69
N HIS A 111 3.41 17.42 4.27
CA HIS A 111 3.03 16.27 5.11
C HIS A 111 2.04 15.31 4.40
N VAL A 112 2.23 15.05 3.10
CA VAL A 112 1.24 14.36 2.25
C VAL A 112 0.98 12.95 2.78
N TYR A 113 2.03 12.23 3.17
CA TYR A 113 1.91 10.87 3.67
C TYR A 113 1.37 10.83 5.11
N GLU A 114 1.77 11.77 5.95
CA GLU A 114 1.25 11.90 7.32
C GLU A 114 -0.25 12.29 7.33
N GLN A 115 -0.67 13.20 6.45
CA GLN A 115 -2.09 13.53 6.25
C GLN A 115 -2.88 12.34 5.68
N ALA A 116 -2.29 11.59 4.75
CA ALA A 116 -2.91 10.38 4.21
C ALA A 116 -3.09 9.31 5.29
N GLU A 117 -2.07 9.08 6.14
CA GLU A 117 -2.18 8.18 7.30
C GLU A 117 -3.37 8.58 8.17
N PHE A 118 -3.46 9.84 8.59
CA PHE A 118 -4.54 10.32 9.43
C PHE A 118 -5.91 10.05 8.78
N THR A 119 -6.08 10.44 7.52
CA THR A 119 -7.33 10.28 6.76
C THR A 119 -7.73 8.81 6.64
N LEU A 120 -6.76 7.95 6.30
CA LEU A 120 -7.02 6.53 6.08
C LEU A 120 -7.23 5.78 7.40
N GLN A 121 -6.57 6.16 8.49
CA GLN A 121 -6.81 5.57 9.81
C GLN A 121 -8.24 5.86 10.30
N GLN A 122 -8.77 7.06 10.07
CA GLN A 122 -10.16 7.38 10.42
C GLN A 122 -11.16 6.49 9.68
N ARG A 123 -10.87 6.14 8.41
CA ARG A 123 -11.76 5.35 7.56
C ARG A 123 -11.59 3.84 7.72
N PHE A 124 -10.35 3.37 7.83
CA PHE A 124 -9.97 1.95 7.70
C PHE A 124 -9.18 1.40 8.90
N GLY A 125 -9.02 2.17 9.99
CA GLY A 125 -8.23 1.72 11.15
C GLY A 125 -8.76 0.46 11.85
N ASN A 126 -10.04 0.10 11.62
CA ASN A 126 -10.63 -1.16 12.06
C ASN A 126 -10.33 -2.35 11.11
N GLN A 127 -9.92 -2.09 9.87
CA GLN A 127 -9.64 -3.10 8.84
C GLN A 127 -8.14 -3.34 8.62
N ALA A 128 -7.32 -2.29 8.73
CA ALA A 128 -5.90 -2.34 8.43
C ALA A 128 -5.09 -1.50 9.44
N ARG A 129 -3.83 -1.88 9.64
CA ARG A 129 -2.84 -1.03 10.29
C ARG A 129 -2.18 -0.20 9.21
N ILE A 130 -2.36 1.11 9.27
CA ILE A 130 -1.87 2.06 8.28
C ILE A 130 -0.99 3.06 9.03
N PHE A 131 0.26 3.24 8.62
CA PHE A 131 1.12 4.22 9.28
C PHE A 131 2.16 4.83 8.34
N PHE A 132 2.50 6.09 8.60
CA PHE A 132 3.56 6.80 7.90
C PHE A 132 4.94 6.36 8.41
N THR A 133 5.88 6.24 7.48
CA THR A 133 7.30 5.99 7.78
C THR A 133 8.18 6.50 6.65
N TYR A 134 9.49 6.33 6.79
CA TYR A 134 10.45 6.55 5.71
C TYR A 134 11.11 5.24 5.31
N ARG A 135 11.01 4.86 4.03
CA ARG A 135 11.61 3.64 3.48
C ARG A 135 12.73 3.96 2.51
N GLY A 136 13.77 3.12 2.53
CA GLY A 136 14.86 3.15 1.57
C GLY A 136 14.36 2.67 0.21
N LEU A 137 14.52 3.43 -0.89
CA LEU A 137 14.15 2.98 -2.23
C LEU A 137 15.32 3.06 -3.21
N MET A 138 15.45 2.05 -4.07
CA MET A 138 16.37 2.09 -5.21
C MET A 138 15.86 1.20 -6.34
N GLY A 139 15.79 1.74 -7.56
CA GLY A 139 15.55 0.94 -8.78
C GLY A 139 14.25 0.12 -8.80
N GLY A 140 13.16 0.63 -8.23
CA GLY A 140 11.88 -0.10 -8.16
C GLY A 140 11.81 -1.14 -7.04
N SER A 141 12.75 -1.11 -6.09
CA SER A 141 12.71 -1.98 -4.91
C SER A 141 12.89 -1.21 -3.60
N VAL A 142 12.30 -1.75 -2.54
CA VAL A 142 12.51 -1.30 -1.16
C VAL A 142 13.81 -1.90 -0.63
N LEU A 143 14.71 -1.04 -0.18
CA LEU A 143 16.00 -1.43 0.37
C LEU A 143 15.86 -1.93 1.82
N THR A 144 16.48 -3.06 2.10
CA THR A 144 16.71 -3.52 3.48
C THR A 144 17.79 -2.69 4.17
N SER A 145 17.86 -2.78 5.50
CA SER A 145 18.94 -2.17 6.29
C SER A 145 20.34 -2.60 5.80
N LYS A 146 20.50 -3.88 5.41
CA LYS A 146 21.77 -4.43 4.89
C LYS A 146 22.16 -3.84 3.54
N GLN A 147 21.19 -3.46 2.72
CA GLN A 147 21.40 -2.80 1.42
C GLN A 147 21.58 -1.27 1.55
N GLY A 148 21.72 -0.75 2.77
CA GLY A 148 21.88 0.68 3.00
C GLY A 148 20.57 1.48 2.99
N GLY A 149 19.41 0.83 3.15
CA GLY A 149 18.11 1.50 3.21
C GLY A 149 17.96 2.53 4.34
N ASN A 150 18.88 2.51 5.32
CA ASN A 150 18.94 3.49 6.40
C ASN A 150 19.65 4.80 6.01
N LYS A 151 20.37 4.84 4.87
CA LYS A 151 21.05 6.06 4.40
C LYS A 151 20.03 7.11 4.00
N SER A 152 20.23 8.35 4.47
CA SER A 152 19.30 9.46 4.26
C SER A 152 18.99 9.73 2.78
N GLU A 153 19.97 9.51 1.90
CA GLU A 153 19.88 9.71 0.45
C GLU A 153 18.84 8.81 -0.24
N TYR A 154 18.55 7.64 0.34
CA TYR A 154 17.56 6.71 -0.20
C TYR A 154 16.24 6.73 0.55
N ARG A 155 16.09 7.53 1.61
CA ARG A 155 14.89 7.52 2.47
C ARG A 155 13.80 8.45 1.96
N TYR A 156 12.75 7.86 1.44
CA TYR A 156 11.55 8.51 0.92
C TYR A 156 10.36 8.32 1.85
N PRO A 157 9.40 9.27 1.87
CA PRO A 157 8.18 9.10 2.63
C PRO A 157 7.37 7.92 2.09
N ALA A 158 6.82 7.13 2.99
CA ALA A 158 6.15 5.89 2.67
C ALA A 158 4.94 5.69 3.58
N LEU A 159 3.86 5.20 2.99
CA LEU A 159 2.70 4.70 3.72
C LEU A 159 2.80 3.19 3.76
N GLU A 160 2.81 2.63 4.96
CA GLU A 160 2.83 1.19 5.16
C GLU A 160 1.44 0.72 5.57
N ILE A 161 0.97 -0.31 4.88
CA ILE A 161 -0.37 -0.88 5.06
C ILE A 161 -0.16 -2.35 5.40
N ARG A 162 -0.73 -2.79 6.52
CA ARG A 162 -0.63 -4.17 6.98
C ARG A 162 -1.99 -4.69 7.38
N GLU A 163 -2.16 -5.99 7.25
CA GLU A 163 -3.30 -6.69 7.85
C GLU A 163 -3.24 -6.55 9.38
N ARG A 164 -4.41 -6.50 10.02
CA ARG A 164 -4.54 -6.20 11.44
C ARG A 164 -4.40 -7.43 12.32
#